data_AF-A0A553RME2-F1
#
_entry.id   AF-A0A553RME2-F1
#
_cell.length_a   1.000
_cell.length_b   1.000
_cell.length_c   1.000
_cell.angle_alpha   90.00
_cell.angle_beta   90.00
_cell.angle_gamma   90.00
#
_symmetry.space_group_name_H-M   'P 1'
#
loop_
_entity.id
_entity.type
_entity.pdbx_description
1 polymer ?
#
loop_
_entity_poly.entity_id
_entity_poly.type
_entity_poly.pdbx_seq_one_letter_code
_entity_poly.pdbx_strand_id
1 'polypeptide(L)' 'MNGHGRGEVTASSGRTSSRNKNSGSGLDDVHPVVGNYRLLKTIGKGNFAKVKLARHILTGSE' A
#
# COMPACT_ATOMS: atom_id res chain seq x y z
N MET A 1 -9.41 25.97 39.91
CA MET A 1 -8.18 25.29 39.50
C MET A 1 -8.56 24.08 38.67
N ASN A 2 -8.66 24.22 37.35
CA ASN A 2 -9.01 23.09 36.49
C ASN A 2 -7.85 22.90 35.50
N GLY A 3 -7.11 21.81 35.69
CA GLY A 3 -5.85 21.51 35.01
C GLY A 3 -6.03 21.16 33.54
N HIS A 4 -5.17 21.77 32.71
CA HIS A 4 -4.91 21.36 31.33
C HIS A 4 -3.90 20.21 31.32
N GLY A 5 -4.18 19.12 30.59
CA GLY A 5 -3.33 17.94 30.61
C GLY A 5 -3.46 16.99 29.42
N ARG A 6 -3.22 17.52 28.21
CA ARG A 6 -2.51 16.84 27.09
C ARG A 6 -3.01 15.45 26.66
N GLY A 7 -3.98 15.42 25.74
CA GLY A 7 -4.02 14.40 24.70
C GLY A 7 -3.12 14.85 23.55
N GLU A 8 -1.91 14.29 23.46
CA GLU A 8 -1.02 14.51 22.31
C GLU A 8 -1.58 13.80 21.07
N VAL A 9 -2.49 14.49 20.38
CA VAL A 9 -2.76 14.23 18.96
C VAL A 9 -1.59 14.81 18.18
N THR A 10 -0.58 13.98 17.90
CA THR A 10 0.49 14.34 16.96
C THR A 10 -0.12 14.50 15.58
N ALA A 11 -0.45 15.73 15.21
CA ALA A 11 -0.72 16.10 13.84
C ALA A 11 0.57 15.93 13.03
N SER A 12 0.59 14.98 12.09
CA SER A 12 1.48 15.09 10.95
C SER A 12 0.71 14.85 9.65
N SER A 13 0.46 15.98 9.00
CA SER A 13 0.33 16.18 7.56
C SER A 13 -0.72 15.35 6.80
N GLY A 14 -1.75 16.06 6.35
CA GLY A 14 -2.64 15.64 5.29
C GLY A 14 -1.88 15.04 4.12
N ARG A 15 -2.22 13.79 3.82
CA ARG A 15 -2.00 13.20 2.51
C ARG A 15 -3.31 12.52 2.23
N THR A 16 -4.02 13.02 1.23
CA THR A 16 -5.15 12.33 0.62
C THR A 16 -4.82 10.84 0.61
N SER A 17 -5.44 10.07 1.50
CA SER A 17 -5.36 8.62 1.42
C SER A 17 -6.14 8.30 0.16
N SER A 18 -5.42 8.27 -0.96
CA SER A 18 -5.90 7.79 -2.23
C SER A 18 -6.53 6.45 -1.89
N ARG A 19 -7.87 6.44 -1.81
CA ARG A 19 -8.68 5.26 -1.58
C ARG A 19 -8.21 4.30 -2.64
N ASN A 20 -7.34 3.37 -2.26
CA ASN A 20 -6.80 2.38 -3.16
C ASN A 20 -7.96 1.43 -3.40
N LYS A 21 -8.80 1.80 -4.37
CA LYS A 21 -9.91 1.01 -4.89
C LYS A 21 -9.28 -0.23 -5.52
N ASN A 22 -8.90 -1.19 -4.67
CA ASN A 22 -8.52 -2.52 -5.09
C ASN A 22 -9.82 -3.31 -5.33
N SER A 23 -10.60 -2.84 -6.30
CA SER A 23 -11.79 -3.49 -6.80
C SER A 23 -11.58 -3.57 -8.31
N GLY A 24 -11.08 -4.72 -8.75
CA GLY A 24 -10.63 -4.89 -10.13
C GLY A 24 -10.69 -6.34 -10.54
N SER A 25 -11.91 -6.90 -10.55
CA SER A 25 -12.28 -7.88 -11.56
C SER A 25 -12.20 -7.18 -12.93
N GLY A 26 -11.19 -7.48 -13.73
CA GLY A 26 -11.05 -7.00 -15.13
C GLY A 26 -9.94 -5.98 -15.42
N LEU A 27 -8.93 -5.82 -14.56
CA LEU A 27 -8.03 -4.67 -14.59
C LEU A 27 -6.56 -5.07 -14.70
N ASP A 28 -6.13 -5.66 -15.82
CA ASP A 28 -4.72 -6.02 -16.02
C ASP A 28 -3.78 -4.79 -16.06
N ASP A 29 -4.33 -3.60 -16.30
CA ASP A 29 -3.61 -2.36 -16.56
C ASP A 29 -3.26 -1.50 -15.32
N VAL A 30 -3.94 -1.68 -14.17
CA VAL A 30 -3.80 -0.72 -13.05
C VAL A 30 -2.79 -1.13 -11.98
N HIS A 31 -2.31 -2.38 -12.04
CA HIS A 31 -1.28 -2.81 -11.08
C HIS A 31 0.12 -2.46 -11.60
N PRO A 32 0.96 -1.78 -10.80
CA PRO A 32 2.28 -1.35 -11.25
C PRO A 32 3.17 -2.55 -11.57
N VAL A 33 3.88 -2.46 -12.70
CA VAL A 33 4.83 -3.48 -13.19
C VAL A 33 6.25 -3.08 -12.84
N VAL A 34 7.06 -4.05 -12.42
CA VAL A 34 8.50 -3.89 -12.18
C VAL A 34 9.22 -5.07 -12.84
N GLY A 35 10.04 -4.80 -13.86
CA GLY A 35 10.63 -5.85 -14.69
C GLY A 35 9.55 -6.76 -15.28
N ASN A 36 9.72 -8.09 -15.14
CA ASN A 36 8.76 -9.09 -15.60
C ASN A 36 7.69 -9.45 -14.55
N TYR A 37 7.53 -8.63 -13.49
CA TYR A 37 6.61 -8.92 -12.40
C TYR A 37 5.56 -7.82 -12.25
N ARG A 38 4.31 -8.23 -12.13
CA ARG A 38 3.20 -7.34 -11.84
C ARG A 38 2.91 -7.36 -10.35
N LEU A 39 2.94 -6.21 -9.68
CA LEU A 39 2.78 -6.13 -8.22
C LEU A 39 1.31 -6.13 -7.80
N LEU A 40 0.93 -7.11 -6.98
CA LEU A 40 -0.40 -7.23 -6.40
C LEU A 40 -0.43 -6.52 -5.03
N LYS A 41 -0.88 -7.24 -4.00
CA LYS A 41 -1.05 -6.74 -2.64
C LYS A 41 0.27 -6.74 -1.87
N THR A 42 0.34 -5.86 -0.87
CA THR A 42 1.43 -5.91 0.11
C THR A 42 1.18 -7.06 1.07
N ILE A 43 2.20 -7.88 1.31
CA ILE A 43 2.14 -9.02 2.24
C ILE A 43 2.99 -8.81 3.49
N GLY A 44 3.89 -7.82 3.48
CA GLY A 44 4.70 -7.47 4.64
C GLY A 44 5.19 -6.03 4.59
N LYS A 45 5.29 -5.39 5.75
CA LYS A 45 5.87 -4.05 5.91
C LYS A 45 6.77 -4.08 7.14
N GLY A 46 8.04 -3.76 6.96
CA GLY A 46 9.03 -3.59 8.02
C GLY A 46 9.56 -2.16 8.06
N ASN A 47 10.54 -1.93 8.92
CA ASN A 47 11.20 -0.63 9.07
C ASN A 47 11.97 -0.24 7.78
N PHE A 48 12.70 -1.20 7.20
CA PHE A 48 13.58 -0.96 6.06
C PHE A 48 13.09 -1.57 4.74
N ALA A 49 11.95 -2.27 4.76
CA ALA A 49 11.50 -3.02 3.59
C ALA A 49 9.97 -3.09 3.51
N LYS A 50 9.49 -3.34 2.29
CA LYS A 50 8.11 -3.69 2.00
C LYS A 50 8.10 -4.88 1.06
N VAL A 51 7.30 -5.89 1.37
CA VAL A 51 7.14 -7.09 0.57
C VAL A 51 5.77 -7.08 -0.07
N LYS A 52 5.71 -7.30 -1.39
CA LYS A 52 4.47 -7.40 -2.14
C LYS A 52 4.41 -8.75 -2.84
N LEU A 53 3.22 -9.34 -2.88
CA LEU A 53 2.93 -10.44 -3.78
C LEU A 53 3.01 -9.92 -5.22
N ALA A 54 3.55 -10.72 -6.10
CA ALA A 54 3.67 -10.38 -7.52
C ALA A 54 3.36 -11.61 -8.37
N ARG A 55 2.91 -11.37 -9.60
CA ARG A 55 2.69 -12.40 -10.62
C ARG A 55 3.73 -12.23 -11.71
N HIS A 56 4.35 -13.33 -12.14
CA HIS A 56 5.32 -13.29 -13.23
C HIS A 56 4.59 -13.19 -14.58
N ILE A 57 4.94 -12.20 -15.39
CA ILE A 57 4.24 -11.89 -16.65
C ILE A 57 4.56 -12.92 -17.72
N LEU A 58 5.81 -13.38 -17.81
CA LEU A 58 6.23 -14.28 -18.90
C LEU A 58 5.69 -15.70 -18.74
N THR A 59 5.52 -16.17 -17.50
CA THR A 59 5.07 -17.55 -17.24
C THR A 59 3.65 -17.61 -16.67
N GLY A 60 3.06 -16.47 -16.31
CA GLY A 60 1.76 -16.40 -15.65
C GLY A 60 1.71 -17.05 -14.27
N SER A 61 2.85 -17.49 -13.73
CA SER A 61 2.92 -18.25 -12.47
C SER A 61 2.95 -17.31 -11.26
N GLU A 62 2.15 -17.64 -10.24
CA GLU A 62 2.06 -17.03 -8.91
C GLU A 62 2.75 -17.89 -7.85
#